data_AF-A0ABD5F5B3-F1
#
_entry.id   AF-A0ABD5F5B3-F1
#
_cell.length_a   1.000
_cell.length_b   1.000
_cell.length_c   1.000
_cell.angle_alpha   90.00
_cell.angle_beta   90.00
_cell.angle_gamma   90.00
#
_symmetry.space_group_name_H-M   'P 1'
#
loop_
_entity.id
_entity.type
_entity.pdbx_description
1 polymer ?
#
loop_
_entity_poly.entity_id
_entity_poly.type
_entity_poly.pdbx_seq_one_letter_code
_entity_poly.pdbx_strand_id
1 'polypeptide(L)' 'MMVYRPRYLDSKRRKAKEMKPTLKNTRIEKGKLIFDYSNDWQVICTKEIIEGYDSGGKLKWWFGVDGRGEIF' A
#
# COMPACT_ATOMS: atom_id res chain seq x y z
N MET A 1 12.62 41.44 11.42
CA MET A 1 11.95 41.38 10.10
C MET A 1 11.50 39.93 9.88
N MET A 2 10.21 39.65 10.10
CA MET A 2 9.68 38.29 10.00
C MET A 2 9.32 38.02 8.53
N VAL A 3 10.22 37.36 7.79
CA VAL A 3 10.02 37.03 6.38
C VAL A 3 8.97 35.94 6.31
N TYR A 4 7.80 36.25 5.74
CA TYR A 4 6.78 35.25 5.42
C TYR A 4 7.40 34.24 4.46
N ARG A 5 7.71 33.03 4.95
CA ARG A 5 8.07 31.90 4.09
C ARG A 5 6.79 31.20 3.66
N PRO A 6 6.52 31.12 2.35
CA PRO A 6 5.44 30.30 1.82
C PRO A 6 5.51 28.87 2.38
N ARG A 7 4.36 28.27 2.71
CA ARG A 7 4.29 26.97 3.39
C ARG A 7 5.05 25.84 2.68
N TYR A 8 5.20 25.92 1.36
CA TYR A 8 5.93 24.92 0.57
C TYR A 8 7.45 24.99 0.74
N LEU A 9 7.99 26.11 1.23
CA LEU A 9 9.42 26.33 1.52
C LEU A 9 9.78 26.10 2.99
N ASP A 10 8.79 25.88 3.86
CA ASP A 10 8.99 25.62 5.28
C ASP A 10 9.02 24.11 5.55
N SER A 11 10.22 23.55 5.70
CA SER A 11 10.42 22.12 5.96
C SER A 11 9.77 21.61 7.25
N LYS A 12 9.54 22.47 8.26
CA LYS A 12 8.83 22.09 9.51
C LYS A 12 7.32 21.98 9.32
N ARG A 13 6.76 22.70 8.34
CA ARG A 13 5.31 22.74 8.03
C ARG A 13 4.94 21.95 6.78
N ARG A 14 5.94 21.58 5.97
CA ARG A 14 5.82 20.61 4.88
C ARG A 14 5.63 19.23 5.51
N LYS A 15 4.43 18.98 6.05
CA LYS A 15 4.00 17.62 6.36
C LYS A 15 4.16 16.84 5.06
N ALA A 16 4.98 15.79 5.06
CA ALA A 16 4.89 14.79 4.02
C ALA A 16 3.41 14.41 3.96
N LYS A 17 2.74 14.73 2.85
CA LYS A 17 1.41 14.18 2.61
C LYS A 17 1.67 12.68 2.62
N GLU A 18 1.31 11.99 3.69
CA GLU A 18 1.25 10.53 3.72
C GLU A 18 0.42 10.16 2.49
N MET A 19 1.11 9.74 1.43
CA MET A 19 0.45 9.37 0.20
C MET A 19 -0.32 8.13 0.55
N LYS A 20 -1.65 8.27 0.67
CA LYS A 20 -2.52 7.12 0.85
C LYS A 20 -2.20 6.12 -0.26
N PRO A 21 -1.98 4.84 0.06
CA PRO A 21 -1.71 3.83 -0.97
C PRO A 21 -2.85 3.88 -1.99
N THR A 22 -2.49 4.21 -3.23
CA THR A 22 -3.43 4.30 -4.33
C THR A 22 -3.19 3.12 -5.24
N LEU A 23 -4.25 2.42 -5.65
CA LEU A 23 -4.15 1.31 -6.58
C LEU A 23 -3.63 1.84 -7.92
N LYS A 24 -2.44 1.40 -8.35
CA LYS A 24 -1.83 1.78 -9.63
C LYS A 24 -2.29 0.88 -10.76
N ASN A 25 -2.30 -0.42 -10.51
CA ASN A 25 -2.57 -1.42 -11.53
C ASN A 25 -3.28 -2.64 -10.95
N THR A 26 -4.04 -3.33 -11.80
CA THR A 26 -4.63 -4.63 -11.50
C THR A 26 -4.38 -5.54 -12.68
N ARG A 27 -3.78 -6.70 -12.43
CA ARG A 27 -3.49 -7.70 -13.46
C ARG A 27 -4.00 -9.07 -13.03
N ILE A 28 -4.34 -9.89 -14.03
CA ILE A 28 -4.79 -11.25 -13.83
C ILE A 28 -3.73 -12.17 -14.45
N GLU A 29 -3.11 -13.01 -13.62
CA GLU A 29 -2.08 -13.95 -14.05
C GLU A 29 -2.33 -15.33 -13.44
N LYS A 30 -2.44 -16.36 -14.28
CA LYS A 30 -2.57 -17.77 -13.85
C LYS A 30 -3.66 -18.02 -12.79
N GLY A 31 -4.81 -17.35 -12.92
CA GLY A 31 -5.92 -17.48 -11.98
C GLY A 31 -5.74 -16.70 -10.66
N LYS A 32 -4.71 -15.86 -10.58
CA LYS A 32 -4.50 -14.90 -9.48
C LYS A 32 -4.85 -13.50 -9.95
N LEU A 33 -5.40 -12.70 -9.06
CA LEU A 33 -5.65 -11.29 -9.27
C LEU A 33 -4.68 -10.48 -8.41
N ILE A 34 -3.84 -9.70 -9.05
CA ILE A 34 -2.71 -9.00 -8.42
C ILE A 34 -2.99 -7.51 -8.49
N PHE A 35 -2.97 -6.85 -7.35
CA PHE A 35 -3.14 -5.41 -7.17
C PHE A 35 -1.80 -4.78 -6.79
N ASP A 36 -1.33 -3.84 -7.60
CA ASP A 36 -0.09 -3.12 -7.35
C ASP A 36 -0.42 -1.69 -6.87
N TYR A 37 0.10 -1.30 -5.71
CA TYR A 37 -0.19 -0.01 -5.08
C TYR A 37 0.96 1.00 -5.25
N SER A 38 0.64 2.28 -5.01
CA SER A 38 1.57 3.38 -5.25
C SER A 38 2.81 3.41 -4.37
N ASN A 39 2.73 2.76 -3.21
CA ASN A 39 3.80 2.57 -2.23
C ASN A 39 4.50 1.21 -2.38
N ASP A 40 4.38 0.59 -3.55
CA ASP A 40 4.96 -0.70 -3.92
C ASP A 40 4.45 -1.88 -3.07
N TRP A 41 3.34 -1.68 -2.34
CA TRP A 41 2.60 -2.79 -1.76
C TRP A 41 1.92 -3.59 -2.85
N GLN A 42 1.77 -4.90 -2.60
CA GLN A 42 1.09 -5.80 -3.49
C GLN A 42 0.04 -6.61 -2.73
N VAL A 43 -1.15 -6.72 -3.30
CA VAL A 43 -2.18 -7.63 -2.79
C VAL A 43 -2.44 -8.69 -3.85
N ILE A 44 -2.37 -9.97 -3.45
CA ILE A 44 -2.60 -11.11 -4.34
C ILE A 44 -3.84 -11.82 -3.85
N CYS A 45 -4.85 -11.90 -4.72
CA CYS A 45 -6.07 -12.65 -4.48
C CYS A 45 -6.07 -13.92 -5.33
N THR A 46 -6.30 -15.04 -4.67
CA THR A 46 -6.61 -16.32 -5.32
C THR A 46 -8.03 -16.74 -4.95
N LYS A 47 -8.48 -17.91 -5.40
CA LYS A 47 -9.77 -18.46 -4.97
C LYS A 47 -9.79 -18.86 -3.49
N GLU A 48 -8.62 -19.11 -2.89
CA GLU A 48 -8.49 -19.73 -1.57
C GLU A 48 -8.01 -18.74 -0.50
N ILE A 49 -7.22 -17.74 -0.91
CA ILE A 49 -6.56 -16.81 -0.01
C ILE A 49 -6.36 -15.44 -0.64
N ILE A 50 -6.39 -14.41 0.20
CA ILE A 50 -6.00 -13.05 -0.09
C ILE A 50 -4.76 -12.73 0.75
N GLU A 51 -3.69 -12.28 0.11
CA GLU A 51 -2.40 -12.03 0.75
C GLU A 51 -1.96 -10.59 0.50
N GLY A 52 -1.42 -9.92 1.54
CA GLY A 52 -0.88 -8.58 1.45
C GLY A 52 0.61 -8.53 1.72
N TYR A 53 1.38 -7.99 0.78
CA TYR A 53 2.83 -7.86 0.84
C TYR A 53 3.22 -6.37 0.91
N ASP A 54 4.21 -6.07 1.73
CA ASP A 54 4.81 -4.73 1.78
C ASP A 54 5.76 -4.48 0.58
N SER A 55 6.32 -3.28 0.52
CA SER A 55 7.27 -2.87 -0.52
C SER A 55 8.56 -3.70 -0.56
N GLY A 56 8.87 -4.44 0.52
CA GLY A 56 10.00 -5.36 0.58
C GLY A 56 9.64 -6.79 0.16
N GLY A 57 8.40 -7.04 -0.27
CA GLY A 57 7.90 -8.37 -0.60
C GLY A 57 7.65 -9.24 0.64
N LYS A 58 7.60 -8.66 1.85
CA LYS A 58 7.30 -9.40 3.07
C LYS A 58 5.79 -9.48 3.27
N LEU A 59 5.29 -10.68 3.55
CA LEU A 59 3.89 -10.89 3.92
C LEU A 59 3.56 -10.14 5.21
N LYS A 60 2.50 -9.33 5.18
CA LYS A 60 2.00 -8.55 6.31
C LYS A 60 0.69 -9.04 6.84
N TRP A 61 -0.14 -9.63 5.99
CA TRP A 61 -1.39 -10.22 6.41
C TRP A 61 -1.89 -11.18 5.35
N TRP A 62 -2.78 -12.07 5.76
CA TRP A 62 -3.52 -12.93 4.86
C TRP A 62 -4.93 -13.20 5.39
N PHE A 63 -5.84 -13.52 4.47
CA PHE A 63 -7.21 -13.90 4.78
C PHE A 63 -7.62 -15.09 3.91
N GLY A 64 -7.95 -16.21 4.55
CA GLY A 64 -8.39 -17.44 3.91
C GLY A 64 -9.91 -17.50 3.71
N VAL A 65 -10.35 -18.38 2.81
CA VAL A 65 -11.78 -18.65 2.58
C VAL A 65 -12.51 -19.27 3.78
N ASP A 66 -11.77 -19.85 4.71
CA ASP A 66 -12.29 -20.40 5.97
C ASP A 66 -12.61 -19.31 7.01
N GLY A 67 -12.42 -18.02 6.64
CA GLY A 67 -12.63 -16.87 7.52
C GLY A 67 -11.48 -16.65 8.50
N ARG A 68 -10.38 -17.41 8.39
CA ARG A 68 -9.18 -17.20 9.20
C ARG A 68 -8.26 -16.20 8.53
N GLY A 69 -7.43 -15.56 9.34
CA GLY A 69 -6.41 -14.65 8.85
C GLY A 69 -5.47 -14.22 9.96
N GLU A 70 -4.34 -13.66 9.57
CA GLU A 70 -3.31 -13.18 10.50
C GLU A 70 -2.74 -11.85 10.00
N ILE A 71 -2.27 -11.02 10.93
CA ILE A 71 -1.60 -9.75 10.67
C ILE A 71 -0.26 -9.76 11.41
N PHE A 72 0.83 -9.41 10.73
CA PHE A 72 2.23 -9.50 11.18
C PHE A 72 2.93 -8.14 11.28
#